data_AF-A0A971ZMG0-F1
#
_entry.id   AF-A0A971ZMG0-F1
#
_cell.length_a   1.000
_cell.length_b   1.000
_cell.length_c   1.000
_cell.angle_alpha   90.00
_cell.angle_beta   90.00
_cell.angle_gamma   90.00
#
_symmetry.space_group_name_H-M   'P 1'
#
loop_
_entity.id
_entity.type
_entity.pdbx_description
1 polymer ?
#
loop_
_entity_poly.entity_id
_entity_poly.type
_entity_poly.pdbx_seq_one_letter_code
_entity_poly.pdbx_strand_id
1 'polypeptide(L)'
;MEREVKTSFLQYAMSVITARALPDVRDGLKPVHRRILYSMYEDGLTYNNPYSKSATTVGNVLGRYHPHGDAAVYDALVRMAQTFSMRYPLIDGQGNFGTVDGDAAAAYRYTEARLSRIASEMMSDIKKDVVDFTPNFDNKLKEPTVLPSRFPNLLVNGSIGIAVGMATNIPPHNICEVIDGTIHLIDNPDATIRDLMEFIKGPDFPTAAMICGTSGIIRAYTTGRGHITVRARADVDEDECRIVITEIPYQVNKKTLVEAIADCVKNKRVEGITDLRDESDLDGMRIVIEYRRDANGHVILNQLYKFTQLQDTFAVNMLALVDGVPRTLNLKQLLEYYIAHQIDVITRRTEYDLARAQHEEHIYEGFKLAIDNIDRVISIIRSSRSIAEAKASLIDEFSLSDAQAQAIVDMTLGRLVGLERIKIEEHLAEL
;
A
#
# COMPACT_ATOMS: atom_id res chain seq x y z
N MET A 1 13.57 15.12 37.77
CA MET A 1 13.81 15.93 36.55
C MET A 1 14.62 15.17 35.49
N GLU A 2 15.92 14.90 35.64
CA GLU A 2 16.71 14.26 34.56
C GLU A 2 16.19 12.87 34.14
N ARG A 3 15.87 12.00 35.11
CA ARG A 3 15.27 10.68 34.86
C ARG A 3 13.91 10.78 34.17
N GLU A 4 13.12 11.77 34.55
CA GLU A 4 11.77 11.99 34.03
C GLU A 4 11.81 12.52 32.59
N VAL A 5 12.69 13.49 32.30
CA VAL A 5 12.96 13.97 30.94
C VAL A 5 13.46 12.84 30.04
N LYS A 6 14.40 12.00 30.52
CA LYS A 6 14.88 10.83 29.77
C LYS A 6 13.75 9.84 29.47
N THR A 7 12.92 9.49 30.45
CA THR A 7 11.82 8.55 30.26
C THR A 7 10.77 9.09 29.29
N SER A 8 10.32 10.34 29.47
CA SER A 8 9.33 10.96 28.58
C SER A 8 9.84 11.12 27.17
N PHE A 9 11.12 11.49 26.99
CA PHE A 9 11.75 11.57 25.68
C PHE A 9 11.83 10.20 25.00
N LEU A 10 12.23 9.15 25.73
CA LEU A 10 12.31 7.79 25.19
C LEU A 10 10.94 7.25 24.77
N GLN A 11 9.89 7.46 25.58
CA GLN A 11 8.54 7.04 25.23
C GLN A 11 8.02 7.75 23.98
N TYR A 12 8.22 9.07 23.89
CA TYR A 12 7.87 9.85 22.70
C TYR A 12 8.66 9.39 21.47
N ALA A 13 9.97 9.23 21.59
CA ALA A 13 10.84 8.80 20.50
C ALA A 13 10.43 7.43 19.97
N MET A 14 10.22 6.46 20.86
CA MET A 14 9.75 5.12 20.48
C MET A 14 8.40 5.16 19.78
N SER A 15 7.43 5.91 20.31
CA SER A 15 6.11 6.06 19.68
C SER A 15 6.20 6.65 18.26
N VAL A 16 7.03 7.68 18.06
CA VAL A 16 7.21 8.28 16.73
C VAL A 16 7.90 7.32 15.76
N ILE A 17 8.91 6.58 16.23
CA ILE A 17 9.66 5.63 15.40
C ILE A 17 8.76 4.47 14.96
N THR A 18 8.09 3.79 15.90
CA THR A 18 7.39 2.53 15.62
C THR A 18 5.95 2.71 15.19
N ALA A 19 5.28 3.79 15.62
CA ALA A 19 3.84 3.97 15.44
C ALA A 19 3.46 5.22 14.60
N ARG A 20 4.43 5.89 13.95
CA ARG A 20 4.12 7.09 13.15
C ARG A 20 4.96 7.26 11.89
N ALA A 21 6.28 7.37 12.03
CA ALA A 21 7.11 8.00 10.99
C ALA A 21 7.71 7.02 9.99
N LEU A 22 7.93 5.75 10.37
CA LEU A 22 8.57 4.74 9.54
C LEU A 22 7.55 3.72 9.01
N PRO A 23 7.73 3.22 7.77
CA PRO A 23 6.91 2.15 7.23
C PRO A 23 7.29 0.79 7.83
N ASP A 24 6.33 -0.14 7.88
CA ASP A 24 6.61 -1.57 8.07
C ASP A 24 7.23 -2.15 6.79
N VAL A 25 8.25 -3.01 6.91
CA VAL A 25 8.94 -3.59 5.76
C VAL A 25 8.02 -4.43 4.87
N ARG A 26 6.98 -5.04 5.46
CA ARG A 26 6.14 -6.06 4.83
C ARG A 26 5.09 -5.47 3.89
N ASP A 27 4.39 -4.43 4.32
CA ASP A 27 3.35 -3.76 3.52
C ASP A 27 3.74 -2.35 3.05
N GLY A 28 4.88 -1.81 3.52
CA GLY A 28 5.35 -0.48 3.18
C GLY A 28 4.54 0.68 3.75
N LEU A 29 3.61 0.41 4.68
CA LEU A 29 2.69 1.41 5.20
C LEU A 29 3.11 1.90 6.59
N LYS A 30 2.81 3.17 6.81
CA LYS A 30 2.78 3.77 8.15
C LYS A 30 1.39 3.54 8.76
N PRO A 31 1.23 3.62 10.09
CA PRO A 31 -0.05 3.34 10.73
C PRO A 31 -1.22 4.19 10.20
N VAL A 32 -1.00 5.48 9.90
CA VAL A 32 -2.07 6.33 9.33
C VAL A 32 -2.54 5.83 7.96
N HIS A 33 -1.62 5.43 7.08
CA HIS A 33 -1.96 4.91 5.75
C HIS A 33 -2.74 3.58 5.88
N ARG A 34 -2.24 2.66 6.72
CA ARG A 34 -2.87 1.35 6.97
C ARG A 34 -4.31 1.50 7.48
N ARG A 35 -4.51 2.40 8.45
CA ARG A 35 -5.83 2.66 9.05
C ARG A 35 -6.80 3.30 8.06
N ILE A 36 -6.33 4.18 7.18
CA ILE A 36 -7.16 4.75 6.11
C ILE A 36 -7.63 3.63 5.18
N LEU A 37 -6.72 2.82 4.65
CA LEU A 37 -7.07 1.74 3.72
C LEU A 37 -8.00 0.71 4.36
N TYR A 38 -7.72 0.32 5.61
CA TYR A 38 -8.54 -0.64 6.35
C TYR A 38 -9.94 -0.10 6.66
N SER A 39 -10.06 1.15 7.15
CA SER A 39 -11.37 1.77 7.39
C SER A 39 -12.20 1.88 6.12
N MET A 40 -11.58 2.27 4.99
CA MET A 40 -12.27 2.35 3.70
C MET A 40 -12.71 0.98 3.21
N TYR A 41 -11.91 -0.07 3.44
CA TYR A 41 -12.27 -1.45 3.12
C TYR A 41 -13.47 -1.93 3.94
N GLU A 42 -13.48 -1.67 5.25
CA GLU A 42 -14.61 -2.03 6.13
C GLU A 42 -15.91 -1.30 5.77
N ASP A 43 -15.80 -0.03 5.37
CA ASP A 43 -16.94 0.77 4.91
C ASP A 43 -17.41 0.37 3.50
N GLY A 44 -16.77 -0.60 2.86
CA GLY A 44 -17.09 -1.04 1.51
C GLY A 44 -16.74 -0.02 0.44
N LEU A 45 -15.86 0.95 0.69
CA LEU A 45 -15.43 1.97 -0.26
C LEU A 45 -14.39 1.42 -1.25
N THR A 46 -14.70 0.28 -1.87
CA THR A 46 -13.86 -0.40 -2.86
C THR A 46 -13.95 0.27 -4.23
N TYR A 47 -13.01 -0.05 -5.13
CA TYR A 47 -12.93 0.56 -6.47
C TYR A 47 -14.18 0.35 -7.35
N ASN A 48 -15.00 -0.66 -7.05
CA ASN A 48 -16.24 -0.95 -7.78
C ASN A 48 -17.45 -0.15 -7.26
N ASN A 49 -17.32 0.48 -6.09
CA ASN A 49 -18.41 1.20 -5.44
C ASN A 49 -18.32 2.71 -5.72
N PRO A 50 -19.43 3.45 -5.53
CA PRO A 50 -19.43 4.91 -5.68
C PRO A 50 -18.45 5.59 -4.72
N TYR A 51 -17.99 6.78 -5.10
CA TYR A 51 -17.19 7.61 -4.21
C TYR A 51 -18.01 8.02 -2.97
N SER A 52 -17.33 8.20 -1.85
CA SER A 52 -17.91 8.75 -0.62
C SER A 52 -17.16 10.02 -0.22
N LYS A 53 -17.84 10.95 0.45
CA LYS A 53 -17.22 12.18 0.96
C LYS A 53 -15.99 11.82 1.79
N SER A 54 -14.86 12.50 1.54
CA SER A 54 -13.63 12.30 2.31
C SER A 54 -13.85 12.53 3.81
N ALA A 55 -14.77 13.44 4.17
CA ALA A 55 -15.25 13.65 5.53
C ALA A 55 -15.70 12.35 6.24
N THR A 56 -16.41 11.46 5.53
CA THR A 56 -16.87 10.18 6.07
C THR A 56 -15.69 9.28 6.41
N THR A 57 -14.75 9.12 5.48
CA THR A 57 -13.54 8.32 5.69
C THR A 57 -12.70 8.88 6.84
N VAL A 58 -12.44 10.19 6.86
CA VAL A 58 -11.67 10.85 7.92
C VAL A 58 -12.35 10.64 9.28
N GLY A 59 -13.66 10.88 9.38
CA GLY A 59 -14.41 10.67 10.63
C GLY A 59 -14.35 9.23 11.13
N ASN A 60 -14.52 8.24 10.24
CA ASN A 60 -14.46 6.83 10.60
C ASN A 60 -13.06 6.40 11.04
N VAL A 61 -12.01 6.85 10.34
CA VAL A 61 -10.63 6.55 10.71
C VAL A 61 -10.30 7.11 12.09
N LEU A 62 -10.70 8.35 12.38
CA LEU A 62 -10.49 8.98 13.68
C LEU A 62 -11.25 8.26 14.80
N GLY A 63 -12.53 7.98 14.57
CA GLY A 63 -13.40 7.35 15.56
C GLY A 63 -13.04 5.90 15.87
N ARG A 64 -12.53 5.15 14.88
CA ARG A 64 -12.26 3.71 15.02
C ARG A 64 -10.80 3.41 15.33
N TYR A 65 -9.85 4.10 14.70
CA TYR A 65 -8.45 3.62 14.66
C TYR A 65 -7.37 4.67 14.95
N HIS A 66 -7.57 5.94 14.63
CA HIS A 66 -6.49 6.93 14.60
C HIS A 66 -6.77 8.14 15.52
N PRO A 67 -6.39 8.09 16.82
CA PRO A 67 -6.70 9.14 17.80
C PRO A 67 -5.78 10.37 17.68
N HIS A 68 -5.72 10.98 16.50
CA HIS A 68 -4.91 12.15 16.17
C HIS A 68 -5.74 13.22 15.42
N GLY A 69 -5.12 14.28 14.93
CA GLY A 69 -5.83 15.33 14.19
C GLY A 69 -6.39 14.85 12.85
N ASP A 70 -7.57 15.36 12.49
CA ASP A 70 -8.25 15.11 11.22
C ASP A 70 -7.41 15.52 10.01
N ALA A 71 -6.70 16.66 10.11
CA ALA A 71 -5.80 17.13 9.07
C ALA A 71 -4.72 16.09 8.71
N ALA A 72 -4.11 15.43 9.69
CA ALA A 72 -3.07 14.44 9.43
C ALA A 72 -3.60 13.20 8.68
N VAL A 73 -4.85 12.80 8.96
CA VAL A 73 -5.52 11.71 8.25
C VAL A 73 -5.87 12.14 6.83
N TYR A 74 -6.43 13.34 6.66
CA TYR A 74 -6.82 13.84 5.35
C TYR A 74 -5.61 14.09 4.44
N ASP A 75 -4.53 14.68 4.95
CA ASP A 75 -3.30 14.92 4.18
C ASP A 75 -2.67 13.59 3.72
N ALA A 76 -2.70 12.57 4.57
CA ALA A 76 -2.25 11.23 4.22
C ALA A 76 -3.14 10.60 3.12
N LEU A 77 -4.46 10.73 3.22
CA LEU A 77 -5.42 10.28 2.20
C LEU A 77 -5.17 10.99 0.86
N VAL A 78 -5.01 12.32 0.90
CA VAL A 78 -4.75 13.15 -0.28
C VAL A 78 -3.46 12.73 -0.97
N ARG A 79 -2.36 12.54 -0.24
CA ARG A 79 -1.09 12.09 -0.83
C ARG A 79 -1.17 10.70 -1.47
N MET A 80 -2.02 9.81 -0.95
CA MET A 80 -2.25 8.49 -1.55
C MET A 80 -3.11 8.53 -2.82
N ALA A 81 -3.78 9.66 -3.10
CA ALA A 81 -4.56 9.88 -4.32
C ALA A 81 -3.79 10.64 -5.42
N GLN A 82 -2.74 11.37 -5.04
CA GLN A 82 -1.96 12.21 -5.95
C GLN A 82 -1.01 11.38 -6.83
N THR A 83 -1.24 11.41 -8.14
CA THR A 83 -0.42 10.72 -9.16
C THR A 83 1.01 11.23 -9.26
N PHE A 84 1.28 12.48 -8.87
CA PHE A 84 2.64 13.06 -8.81
C PHE A 84 3.36 12.76 -7.49
N SER A 85 2.64 12.29 -6.45
CA SER A 85 3.21 11.95 -5.15
C SER A 85 3.46 10.45 -5.02
N MET A 86 2.54 9.62 -5.50
CA MET A 86 2.58 8.16 -5.37
C MET A 86 2.59 7.51 -6.75
N ARG A 87 3.55 6.62 -6.99
CA ARG A 87 3.77 5.98 -8.31
C ARG A 87 2.59 5.12 -8.75
N TYR A 88 1.94 4.47 -7.79
CA TYR A 88 0.70 3.71 -7.94
C TYR A 88 -0.28 4.12 -6.83
N PRO A 89 -1.14 5.12 -7.06
CA PRO A 89 -2.08 5.63 -6.07
C PRO A 89 -2.93 4.53 -5.42
N LEU A 90 -3.03 4.55 -4.10
CA LEU A 90 -3.86 3.62 -3.32
C LEU A 90 -5.28 4.15 -3.10
N ILE A 91 -5.49 5.45 -3.36
CA ILE A 91 -6.78 6.12 -3.27
C ILE A 91 -7.15 6.65 -4.66
N ASP A 92 -8.42 6.49 -5.02
CA ASP A 92 -9.05 7.11 -6.17
C ASP A 92 -9.90 8.29 -5.66
N GLY A 93 -9.54 9.51 -6.06
CA GLY A 93 -10.08 10.75 -5.52
C GLY A 93 -10.88 11.54 -6.57
N GLN A 94 -12.05 12.05 -6.18
CA GLN A 94 -12.88 12.92 -6.98
C GLN A 94 -12.93 14.35 -6.39
N GLY A 95 -12.65 15.34 -7.23
CA GLY A 95 -12.53 16.75 -6.85
C GLY A 95 -11.07 17.23 -6.86
N ASN A 96 -10.81 18.38 -6.24
CA ASN A 96 -9.45 18.94 -6.20
C ASN A 96 -8.62 18.29 -5.08
N PHE A 97 -7.68 17.43 -5.46
CA PHE A 97 -6.70 16.76 -4.58
C PHE A 97 -5.32 17.43 -4.57
N GLY A 98 -5.24 18.68 -5.03
CA GLY A 98 -4.00 19.45 -5.14
C GLY A 98 -3.28 19.21 -6.47
N THR A 99 -2.24 20.00 -6.69
CA THR A 99 -1.50 20.04 -7.96
C THR A 99 0.00 19.90 -7.73
N VAL A 100 0.76 19.64 -8.81
CA VAL A 100 2.23 19.64 -8.78
C VAL A 100 2.83 21.03 -8.49
N ASP A 101 2.03 22.08 -8.66
CA ASP A 101 2.33 23.45 -8.24
C ASP A 101 2.35 23.66 -6.73
N GLY A 102 1.90 22.66 -5.97
CA GLY A 102 1.76 22.71 -4.51
C GLY A 102 0.51 23.41 -4.04
N ASP A 103 -0.48 23.61 -4.91
CA ASP A 103 -1.79 24.00 -4.44
C ASP A 103 -2.35 22.88 -3.56
N ALA A 104 -2.85 23.26 -2.38
CA ALA A 104 -3.42 22.31 -1.45
C ALA A 104 -4.71 21.69 -2.03
N ALA A 105 -5.03 20.48 -1.57
CA ALA A 105 -6.33 19.89 -1.83
C ALA A 105 -7.46 20.77 -1.28
N ALA A 106 -8.63 20.71 -1.91
CA ALA A 106 -9.83 21.27 -1.31
C ALA A 106 -10.12 20.58 0.03
N ALA A 107 -10.82 21.27 0.93
CA ALA A 107 -11.20 20.68 2.22
C ALA A 107 -12.00 19.37 2.04
N TYR A 108 -11.83 18.41 2.96
CA TYR A 108 -12.45 17.07 2.90
C TYR A 108 -13.98 17.03 2.82
N ARG A 109 -14.65 18.17 3.03
CA ARG A 109 -16.09 18.35 2.80
C ARG A 109 -16.46 18.44 1.32
N TYR A 110 -15.51 18.77 0.45
CA TYR A 110 -15.71 18.97 -0.99
C TYR A 110 -15.21 17.78 -1.82
N THR A 111 -14.17 17.09 -1.35
CA THR A 111 -13.60 15.94 -2.04
C THR A 111 -14.34 14.65 -1.68
N GLU A 112 -14.27 13.70 -2.60
CA GLU A 112 -14.76 12.34 -2.40
C GLU A 112 -13.64 11.35 -2.72
N ALA A 113 -13.67 10.18 -2.11
CA ALA A 113 -12.63 9.17 -2.25
C ALA A 113 -13.20 7.75 -2.17
N ARG A 114 -12.49 6.83 -2.80
CA ARG A 114 -12.61 5.38 -2.66
C ARG A 114 -11.24 4.72 -2.81
N LEU A 115 -11.13 3.43 -2.52
CA LEU A 115 -9.92 2.67 -2.77
C LEU A 115 -9.66 2.56 -4.28
N SER A 116 -8.41 2.70 -4.69
CA SER A 116 -8.03 2.42 -6.08
C SER A 116 -8.10 0.91 -6.34
N ARG A 117 -8.09 0.52 -7.62
CA ARG A 117 -8.13 -0.90 -8.01
C ARG A 117 -6.94 -1.69 -7.45
N ILE A 118 -5.73 -1.11 -7.49
CA ILE A 118 -4.53 -1.76 -6.96
C ILE A 118 -4.56 -1.86 -5.42
N ALA A 119 -5.23 -0.94 -4.73
CA ALA A 119 -5.36 -1.02 -3.28
C ALA A 119 -6.16 -2.25 -2.82
N SER A 120 -7.04 -2.82 -3.65
CA SER A 120 -7.70 -4.09 -3.32
C SER A 120 -6.70 -5.21 -3.04
N GLU A 121 -5.57 -5.24 -3.76
CA GLU A 121 -4.50 -6.21 -3.54
C GLU A 121 -3.78 -6.03 -2.20
N MET A 122 -3.88 -4.85 -1.59
CA MET A 122 -3.38 -4.65 -0.23
C MET A 122 -4.23 -5.40 0.81
N MET A 123 -5.53 -5.58 0.57
CA MET A 123 -6.50 -6.17 1.51
C MET A 123 -6.98 -7.58 1.12
N SER A 124 -6.47 -8.16 0.04
CA SER A 124 -6.84 -9.50 -0.42
C SER A 124 -6.66 -10.53 0.71
N ASP A 125 -7.66 -11.39 0.89
CA ASP A 125 -7.71 -12.45 1.92
C ASP A 125 -7.67 -11.98 3.39
N ILE A 126 -7.77 -10.68 3.69
CA ILE A 126 -7.65 -10.16 5.07
C ILE A 126 -8.66 -10.76 6.07
N LYS A 127 -9.80 -11.29 5.59
CA LYS A 127 -10.82 -11.96 6.40
C LYS A 127 -10.50 -13.43 6.73
N LYS A 128 -9.44 -14.00 6.17
CA LYS A 128 -9.04 -15.41 6.32
C LYS A 128 -7.91 -15.61 7.33
N ASP A 129 -7.84 -14.76 8.36
CA ASP A 129 -6.83 -14.83 9.44
C ASP A 129 -5.36 -14.85 8.94
N VAL A 130 -5.10 -14.16 7.83
CA VAL A 130 -3.78 -14.15 7.17
C VAL A 130 -2.78 -13.15 7.78
N VAL A 131 -3.25 -12.28 8.67
CA VAL A 131 -2.44 -11.26 9.36
C VAL A 131 -2.96 -11.09 10.78
N ASP A 132 -2.07 -10.69 11.69
CA ASP A 132 -2.44 -10.49 13.08
C ASP A 132 -3.20 -9.17 13.28
N PHE A 133 -4.22 -9.24 14.12
CA PHE A 133 -5.01 -8.10 14.56
C PHE A 133 -4.73 -7.77 16.03
N THR A 134 -4.64 -6.49 16.33
CA THR A 134 -4.51 -5.95 17.70
C THR A 134 -5.77 -5.18 18.07
N PRO A 135 -6.15 -5.10 19.36
CA PRO A 135 -7.16 -4.14 19.80
C PRO A 135 -6.79 -2.71 19.38
N ASN A 136 -7.80 -1.92 19.02
CA ASN A 136 -7.65 -0.50 18.73
C ASN A 136 -7.40 0.30 20.03
N PHE A 137 -7.25 1.62 19.91
CA PHE A 137 -6.87 2.49 21.04
C PHE A 137 -7.84 2.50 22.24
N ASP A 138 -9.12 2.13 22.04
CA ASP A 138 -10.13 2.04 23.11
C ASP A 138 -10.59 0.60 23.42
N ASN A 139 -9.91 -0.40 22.84
CA ASN A 139 -10.16 -1.84 22.99
C ASN A 139 -11.56 -2.32 22.59
N LYS A 140 -12.31 -1.56 21.78
CA LYS A 140 -13.64 -1.98 21.29
C LYS A 140 -13.62 -2.64 19.93
N LEU A 141 -12.65 -2.28 19.10
CA LEU A 141 -12.45 -2.82 17.75
C LEU A 141 -11.08 -3.48 17.64
N LYS A 142 -10.87 -4.20 16.55
CA LYS A 142 -9.56 -4.74 16.17
C LYS A 142 -9.06 -4.04 14.92
N GLU A 143 -7.76 -3.84 14.82
CA GLU A 143 -7.09 -3.32 13.63
C GLU A 143 -5.92 -4.22 13.20
N PRO A 144 -5.64 -4.33 11.90
CA PRO A 144 -4.53 -5.15 11.42
C PRO A 144 -3.19 -4.50 11.76
N THR A 145 -2.25 -5.29 12.25
CA THR A 145 -0.87 -4.85 12.52
C THR A 145 -0.09 -4.57 11.22
N VAL A 146 -0.39 -5.35 10.17
CA VAL A 146 0.16 -5.30 8.82
C VAL A 146 -0.95 -5.71 7.83
N LEU A 147 -0.87 -5.26 6.58
CA LEU A 147 -1.78 -5.73 5.53
C LEU A 147 -1.22 -6.96 4.76
N PRO A 148 -2.08 -7.79 4.16
CA PRO A 148 -1.66 -8.88 3.27
C PRO A 148 -0.68 -8.45 2.17
N SER A 149 -0.88 -7.27 1.56
CA SER A 149 0.04 -6.63 0.61
C SER A 149 0.48 -7.56 -0.53
N ARG A 150 -0.44 -7.97 -1.41
CA ARG A 150 -0.17 -8.92 -2.51
C ARG A 150 0.73 -8.37 -3.64
N PHE A 151 1.28 -7.17 -3.46
CA PHE A 151 2.40 -6.65 -4.25
C PHE A 151 3.41 -5.93 -3.31
N PRO A 152 4.69 -5.78 -3.72
CA PRO A 152 5.77 -5.22 -2.90
C PRO A 152 5.69 -3.68 -2.75
N ASN A 153 4.64 -3.20 -2.07
CA ASN A 153 4.27 -1.79 -1.99
C ASN A 153 5.38 -0.85 -1.47
N LEU A 154 6.22 -1.30 -0.53
CA LEU A 154 7.30 -0.47 0.02
C LEU A 154 8.29 0.02 -1.05
N LEU A 155 8.71 -0.86 -1.96
CA LEU A 155 9.60 -0.50 -3.07
C LEU A 155 8.81 0.21 -4.18
N VAL A 156 7.63 -0.30 -4.50
CA VAL A 156 6.79 0.19 -5.60
C VAL A 156 6.38 1.65 -5.40
N ASN A 157 5.88 2.00 -4.22
CA ASN A 157 5.44 3.37 -3.92
C ASN A 157 6.47 4.20 -3.14
N GLY A 158 7.51 3.56 -2.60
CA GLY A 158 8.49 4.24 -1.76
C GLY A 158 7.92 4.68 -0.41
N SER A 159 8.73 5.39 0.35
CA SER A 159 8.31 5.97 1.63
C SER A 159 9.23 7.10 2.04
N ILE A 160 8.67 8.20 2.52
CA ILE A 160 9.42 9.31 3.10
C ILE A 160 8.93 9.56 4.52
N GLY A 161 9.83 9.74 5.48
CA GLY A 161 9.45 9.97 6.87
C GLY A 161 10.58 10.50 7.73
N ILE A 162 10.26 11.44 8.59
CA ILE A 162 11.20 12.01 9.57
C ILE A 162 10.75 11.53 10.95
N ALA A 163 11.58 10.72 11.60
CA ALA A 163 11.36 10.23 12.95
C ALA A 163 12.28 10.98 13.93
N VAL A 164 12.34 10.51 15.19
CA VAL A 164 13.27 11.07 16.18
C VAL A 164 14.65 10.45 16.00
N GLY A 165 15.64 11.25 15.59
CA GLY A 165 17.03 10.81 15.42
C GLY A 165 17.31 9.98 14.16
N MET A 166 16.31 9.76 13.31
CA MET A 166 16.43 9.00 12.06
C MET A 166 15.38 9.46 11.04
N ALA A 167 15.61 9.14 9.77
CA ALA A 167 14.68 9.42 8.68
C ALA A 167 14.69 8.25 7.69
N THR A 168 13.64 8.12 6.90
CA THR A 168 13.54 7.19 5.78
C THR A 168 13.23 7.96 4.51
N ASN A 169 13.85 7.56 3.41
CA ASN A 169 13.62 8.12 2.09
C ASN A 169 13.89 7.04 1.03
N ILE A 170 12.86 6.22 0.77
CA ILE A 170 12.85 5.12 -0.19
C ILE A 170 12.17 5.64 -1.45
N PRO A 171 12.84 5.62 -2.61
CA PRO A 171 12.23 6.07 -3.85
C PRO A 171 11.25 5.03 -4.39
N PRO A 172 10.24 5.44 -5.19
CA PRO A 172 9.34 4.54 -5.89
C PRO A 172 10.04 3.78 -7.03
N HIS A 173 9.46 2.65 -7.43
CA HIS A 173 9.98 1.76 -8.47
C HIS A 173 8.85 1.26 -9.37
N ASN A 174 9.23 0.78 -10.56
CA ASN A 174 8.30 0.19 -11.49
C ASN A 174 7.78 -1.17 -10.96
N ILE A 175 6.46 -1.35 -10.91
CA ILE A 175 5.87 -2.57 -10.34
C ILE A 175 6.27 -3.84 -11.09
N CYS A 176 6.40 -3.79 -12.42
CA CYS A 176 6.78 -4.95 -13.21
C CYS A 176 8.21 -5.36 -12.88
N GLU A 177 9.14 -4.40 -12.87
CA GLU A 177 10.54 -4.67 -12.53
C GLU A 177 10.69 -5.23 -11.11
N VAL A 178 9.96 -4.68 -10.14
CA VAL A 178 10.03 -5.18 -8.75
C VAL A 178 9.44 -6.59 -8.64
N ILE A 179 8.32 -6.88 -9.32
CA ILE A 179 7.74 -8.23 -9.34
C ILE A 179 8.70 -9.22 -10.01
N ASP A 180 9.27 -8.87 -11.17
CA ASP A 180 10.23 -9.72 -11.89
C ASP A 180 11.46 -10.02 -11.01
N GLY A 181 12.01 -9.00 -10.34
CA GLY A 181 13.10 -9.17 -9.38
C GLY A 181 12.71 -9.99 -8.15
N THR A 182 11.45 -9.90 -7.70
CA THR A 182 10.93 -10.72 -6.61
C THR A 182 10.84 -12.20 -7.02
N ILE A 183 10.29 -12.49 -8.21
CA ILE A 183 10.19 -13.84 -8.76
C ILE A 183 11.58 -14.44 -8.94
N HIS A 184 12.52 -13.68 -9.52
CA HIS A 184 13.89 -14.13 -9.69
C HIS A 184 14.55 -14.53 -8.36
N LEU A 185 14.31 -13.77 -7.29
CA LEU A 185 14.84 -14.06 -5.95
C LEU A 185 14.17 -15.29 -5.30
N ILE A 186 12.89 -15.53 -5.57
CA ILE A 186 12.21 -16.76 -5.13
C ILE A 186 12.85 -17.99 -5.77
N ASP A 187 13.11 -17.94 -7.07
CA ASP A 187 13.73 -19.04 -7.81
C ASP A 187 15.23 -19.19 -7.52
N ASN A 188 15.90 -18.10 -7.17
CA ASN A 188 17.35 -18.05 -6.91
C ASN A 188 17.65 -17.31 -5.59
N PRO A 189 17.50 -17.97 -4.42
CA PRO A 189 17.67 -17.32 -3.11
C PRO A 189 19.06 -16.70 -2.88
N ASP A 190 20.10 -17.26 -3.52
CA ASP A 190 21.48 -16.77 -3.43
C ASP A 190 21.80 -15.61 -4.39
N ALA A 191 20.83 -15.16 -5.21
CA ALA A 191 21.01 -14.06 -6.16
C ALA A 191 21.65 -12.85 -5.47
N THR A 192 22.64 -12.27 -6.14
CA THR A 192 23.31 -11.07 -5.67
C THR A 192 22.50 -9.82 -6.03
N ILE A 193 22.84 -8.69 -5.41
CA ILE A 193 22.22 -7.40 -5.77
C ILE A 193 22.45 -7.05 -7.25
N ARG A 194 23.56 -7.50 -7.85
CA ARG A 194 23.81 -7.27 -9.27
C ARG A 194 22.85 -8.05 -10.16
N ASP A 195 22.57 -9.29 -9.80
CA ASP A 195 21.62 -10.15 -10.53
C ASP A 195 20.21 -9.54 -10.44
N LEU A 196 19.81 -9.06 -9.26
CA LEU A 196 18.54 -8.36 -9.06
C LEU A 196 18.44 -7.06 -9.88
N MET A 197 19.56 -6.37 -10.11
CA MET A 197 19.60 -5.13 -10.89
C MET A 197 19.43 -5.34 -12.40
N GLU A 198 19.52 -6.58 -12.89
CA GLU A 198 19.14 -6.90 -14.28
C GLU A 198 17.63 -6.73 -14.50
N PHE A 199 16.84 -6.93 -13.44
CA PHE A 199 15.39 -6.75 -13.42
C PHE A 199 15.00 -5.36 -12.90
N ILE A 200 15.50 -4.98 -11.72
CA ILE A 200 15.21 -3.69 -11.06
C ILE A 200 16.30 -2.68 -11.42
N LYS A 201 16.07 -1.92 -12.49
CA LYS A 201 17.12 -1.07 -13.08
C LYS A 201 17.42 0.16 -12.22
N GLY A 202 16.44 0.64 -11.49
CA GLY A 202 16.52 1.87 -10.72
C GLY A 202 15.15 2.35 -10.24
N PRO A 203 15.11 3.49 -9.53
CA PRO A 203 13.86 4.18 -9.24
C PRO A 203 13.06 4.55 -10.49
N ASP A 204 11.74 4.52 -10.36
CA ASP A 204 10.78 4.98 -11.37
C ASP A 204 9.85 6.00 -10.70
N PHE A 205 10.13 7.29 -10.89
CA PHE A 205 9.41 8.36 -10.22
C PHE A 205 8.07 8.64 -10.90
N PRO A 206 7.01 8.98 -10.13
CA PRO A 206 5.73 9.40 -10.72
C PRO A 206 5.84 10.65 -11.59
N THR A 207 6.84 11.50 -11.36
CA THR A 207 7.13 12.70 -12.17
C THR A 207 8.10 12.42 -13.32
N ALA A 208 8.43 11.14 -13.56
CA ALA A 208 9.40 10.69 -14.55
C ALA A 208 10.79 11.35 -14.35
N ALA A 209 11.18 12.25 -15.23
CA ALA A 209 12.48 12.91 -15.30
C ALA A 209 13.62 11.92 -15.65
N MET A 210 14.86 12.37 -15.55
CA MET A 210 16.04 11.61 -15.96
C MET A 210 16.99 11.37 -14.79
N ILE A 211 17.34 10.11 -14.55
CA ILE A 211 18.40 9.77 -13.59
C ILE A 211 19.77 9.88 -14.28
N CYS A 212 20.69 10.60 -13.64
CA CYS A 212 22.05 10.82 -14.16
C CYS A 212 23.03 9.81 -13.54
N GLY A 213 23.34 8.75 -14.30
CA GLY A 213 24.30 7.72 -13.91
C GLY A 213 23.74 6.67 -12.95
N THR A 214 24.45 5.56 -12.79
CA THR A 214 23.98 4.37 -12.04
C THR A 214 24.74 4.12 -10.74
N SER A 215 25.87 4.79 -10.51
CA SER A 215 26.69 4.58 -9.31
C SER A 215 25.93 4.86 -8.00
N GLY A 216 25.08 5.88 -8.01
CA GLY A 216 24.18 6.22 -6.90
C GLY A 216 23.17 5.11 -6.60
N ILE A 217 22.59 4.52 -7.64
CA ILE A 217 21.63 3.41 -7.56
C ILE A 217 22.33 2.17 -6.98
N ILE A 218 23.47 1.78 -7.55
CA ILE A 218 24.24 0.60 -7.09
C ILE A 218 24.58 0.75 -5.60
N ARG A 219 25.04 1.92 -5.16
CA ARG A 219 25.36 2.17 -3.75
C ARG A 219 24.12 2.10 -2.86
N ALA A 220 23.01 2.71 -3.30
CA ALA A 220 21.73 2.64 -2.59
C ALA A 220 21.28 1.19 -2.42
N TYR A 221 21.22 0.41 -3.49
CA TYR A 221 20.77 -0.98 -3.45
C TYR A 221 21.71 -1.90 -2.70
N THR A 222 23.02 -1.60 -2.66
CA THR A 222 23.98 -2.42 -1.92
C THR A 222 23.98 -2.14 -0.42
N THR A 223 23.79 -0.89 -0.02
CA THR A 223 24.03 -0.45 1.37
C THR A 223 22.80 0.08 2.10
N GLY A 224 21.69 0.27 1.38
CA GLY A 224 20.52 1.00 1.87
C GLY A 224 20.66 2.52 1.78
N ARG A 225 21.81 3.07 1.37
CA ARG A 225 22.06 4.52 1.30
C ARG A 225 22.76 4.92 0.02
N GLY A 226 22.30 6.01 -0.60
CA GLY A 226 22.90 6.50 -1.84
C GLY A 226 22.39 7.88 -2.21
N HIS A 227 23.04 8.51 -3.18
CA HIS A 227 22.63 9.79 -3.73
C HIS A 227 22.38 9.59 -5.22
N ILE A 228 21.16 9.86 -5.65
CA ILE A 228 20.75 9.71 -7.05
C ILE A 228 20.47 11.10 -7.59
N THR A 229 21.23 11.52 -8.60
CA THR A 229 21.00 12.79 -9.27
C THR A 229 19.84 12.63 -10.25
N VAL A 230 18.81 13.45 -10.09
CA VAL A 230 17.61 13.46 -10.93
C VAL A 230 17.53 14.82 -11.63
N ARG A 231 17.34 14.79 -12.94
CA ARG A 231 17.38 15.96 -13.82
C ARG A 231 16.07 16.06 -14.61
N ALA A 232 15.52 17.26 -14.68
CA ALA A 232 14.35 17.57 -15.50
C ALA A 232 14.57 17.21 -16.97
N ARG A 233 13.53 16.69 -17.62
CA ARG A 233 13.54 16.49 -19.08
C ARG A 233 13.33 17.85 -19.73
N ALA A 234 14.33 18.30 -20.47
CA ALA A 234 14.31 19.56 -21.18
C ALA A 234 14.88 19.39 -22.58
N ASP A 235 14.26 20.05 -23.56
CA ASP A 235 14.70 20.10 -24.95
C ASP A 235 15.06 21.54 -25.32
N VAL A 236 16.13 21.71 -26.08
CA VAL A 236 16.60 23.03 -26.55
C VAL A 236 16.27 23.15 -28.02
N ASP A 237 15.38 24.09 -28.34
CA ASP A 237 14.98 24.46 -29.69
C ASP A 237 15.80 25.69 -30.08
N GLU A 238 16.82 25.49 -30.91
CA GLU A 238 17.74 26.54 -31.36
C GLU A 238 17.07 27.47 -32.39
N ASP A 239 16.16 26.95 -33.22
CA ASP A 239 15.47 27.72 -34.27
C ASP A 239 14.53 28.76 -33.66
N GLU A 240 13.75 28.37 -32.65
CA GLU A 240 12.82 29.25 -31.93
C GLU A 240 13.47 29.92 -30.70
N CYS A 241 14.76 29.65 -30.43
CA CYS A 241 15.51 30.18 -29.28
C CYS A 241 14.79 29.97 -27.94
N ARG A 242 14.36 28.73 -27.67
CA ARG A 242 13.64 28.37 -26.44
C ARG A 242 14.08 27.04 -25.85
N ILE A 243 13.89 26.90 -24.54
CA ILE A 243 14.07 25.66 -23.79
C ILE A 243 12.69 25.22 -23.31
N VAL A 244 12.31 23.97 -23.59
CA VAL A 244 11.03 23.41 -23.20
C VAL A 244 11.25 22.29 -22.19
N ILE A 245 10.73 22.47 -20.97
CA ILE A 245 10.80 21.47 -19.89
C ILE A 245 9.45 20.76 -19.78
N THR A 246 9.47 19.43 -19.80
CA THR A 246 8.25 18.60 -19.79
C THR A 246 8.13 17.71 -18.55
N GLU A 247 9.22 17.49 -17.82
CA GLU A 247 9.24 16.66 -16.60
C GLU A 247 10.21 17.29 -15.58
N ILE A 248 9.88 17.25 -14.29
CA ILE A 248 10.71 17.79 -13.21
C ILE A 248 11.10 16.70 -12.20
N PRO A 249 12.20 16.88 -11.44
CA PRO A 249 12.60 15.91 -10.42
C PRO A 249 11.51 15.67 -9.36
N TYR A 250 11.49 14.46 -8.81
CA TYR A 250 10.49 14.05 -7.82
C TYR A 250 10.55 14.91 -6.56
N GLN A 251 9.38 15.24 -6.00
CA GLN A 251 9.18 16.12 -4.84
C GLN A 251 9.57 17.60 -5.05
N VAL A 252 9.93 18.01 -6.26
CA VAL A 252 10.11 19.43 -6.59
C VAL A 252 8.76 20.08 -6.83
N ASN A 253 8.54 21.22 -6.19
CA ASN A 253 7.35 22.05 -6.39
C ASN A 253 7.53 22.91 -7.65
N LYS A 254 6.62 22.79 -8.63
CA LYS A 254 6.76 23.45 -9.93
C LYS A 254 6.76 24.98 -9.80
N LYS A 255 5.83 25.55 -9.03
CA LYS A 255 5.76 27.01 -8.80
C LYS A 255 7.04 27.57 -8.17
N THR A 256 7.55 26.92 -7.12
CA THR A 256 8.79 27.30 -6.44
C THR A 256 9.99 27.20 -7.40
N LEU A 257 9.99 26.19 -8.27
CA LEU A 257 11.02 26.05 -9.30
C LEU A 257 10.99 27.22 -10.30
N VAL A 258 9.81 27.59 -10.79
CA VAL A 258 9.62 28.72 -11.71
C VAL A 258 10.05 30.03 -11.04
N GLU A 259 9.68 30.26 -9.78
CA GLU A 259 10.14 31.40 -8.97
C GLU A 259 11.67 31.42 -8.84
N ALA A 260 12.30 30.28 -8.57
CA ALA A 260 13.77 30.18 -8.47
C ALA A 260 14.47 30.45 -9.81
N ILE A 261 13.88 30.08 -10.95
CA ILE A 261 14.39 30.41 -12.28
C ILE A 261 14.29 31.93 -12.51
N ALA A 262 13.14 32.53 -12.20
CA ALA A 262 12.94 33.98 -12.31
C ALA A 262 13.95 34.76 -11.43
N ASP A 263 14.22 34.28 -10.22
CA ASP A 263 15.22 34.86 -9.33
C ASP A 263 16.65 34.72 -9.88
N CYS A 264 16.98 33.63 -10.58
CA CYS A 264 18.27 33.49 -11.25
C CYS A 264 18.46 34.53 -12.35
N VAL A 265 17.40 34.86 -13.10
CA VAL A 265 17.41 35.90 -14.13
C VAL A 265 17.51 37.29 -13.50
N LYS A 266 16.66 37.59 -12.51
CA LYS A 266 16.63 38.90 -11.83
C LYS A 266 17.97 39.25 -11.17
N ASN A 267 18.63 38.27 -10.57
CA ASN A 267 19.93 38.44 -9.92
C ASN A 267 21.12 38.31 -10.87
N LYS A 268 20.89 38.21 -12.20
CA LYS A 268 21.92 38.03 -13.23
C LYS A 268 22.86 36.85 -12.98
N ARG A 269 22.35 35.79 -12.33
CA ARG A 269 23.09 34.52 -12.16
C ARG A 269 23.10 33.72 -13.46
N VAL A 270 21.99 33.81 -14.20
CA VAL A 270 21.82 33.24 -15.54
C VAL A 270 21.43 34.39 -16.45
N GLU A 271 22.26 34.67 -17.45
CA GLU A 271 22.02 35.73 -18.43
C GLU A 271 21.54 35.13 -19.76
N GLY A 272 20.82 35.93 -20.54
CA GLY A 272 20.36 35.53 -21.87
C GLY A 272 18.91 35.08 -21.94
N ILE A 273 18.24 34.83 -20.80
CA ILE A 273 16.80 34.53 -20.74
C ILE A 273 16.00 35.83 -20.99
N THR A 274 15.03 35.76 -21.91
CA THR A 274 14.14 36.88 -22.28
C THR A 274 12.75 36.75 -21.71
N ASP A 275 12.23 35.53 -21.62
CA ASP A 275 10.89 35.26 -21.08
C ASP A 275 10.82 33.88 -20.39
N LEU A 276 9.88 33.74 -19.47
CA LEU A 276 9.60 32.52 -18.71
C LEU A 276 8.09 32.34 -18.59
N ARG A 277 7.57 31.24 -19.14
CA ARG A 277 6.12 30.95 -19.14
C ARG A 277 5.86 29.53 -18.67
N ASP A 278 4.85 29.37 -17.83
CA ASP A 278 4.26 28.07 -17.53
C ASP A 278 3.05 27.88 -18.43
N GLU A 279 3.20 27.04 -19.45
CA GLU A 279 2.18 26.67 -20.43
C GLU A 279 1.61 25.27 -20.12
N SER A 280 1.72 24.81 -18.86
CA SER A 280 1.15 23.53 -18.44
C SER A 280 -0.38 23.55 -18.47
N ASP A 281 -0.97 22.48 -18.94
CA ASP A 281 -2.42 22.29 -19.02
C ASP A 281 -2.84 20.90 -18.51
N LEU A 282 -4.03 20.45 -18.88
CA LEU A 282 -4.53 19.12 -18.53
C LEU A 282 -3.79 17.99 -19.27
N ASP A 283 -3.17 18.29 -20.42
CA ASP A 283 -2.51 17.31 -21.30
C ASP A 283 -1.04 17.11 -20.92
N GLY A 284 -0.43 18.05 -20.19
CA GLY A 284 0.88 17.82 -19.60
C GLY A 284 1.56 19.04 -19.00
N MET A 285 2.71 18.78 -18.36
CA MET A 285 3.59 19.83 -17.87
C MET A 285 4.37 20.44 -19.03
N ARG A 286 4.41 21.77 -19.10
CA ARG A 286 5.19 22.47 -20.12
C ARG A 286 5.67 23.84 -19.65
N ILE A 287 6.94 23.95 -19.29
CA ILE A 287 7.58 25.21 -18.89
C ILE A 287 8.47 25.68 -20.05
N VAL A 288 8.27 26.91 -20.52
CA VAL A 288 9.02 27.52 -21.62
C VAL A 288 9.93 28.60 -21.09
N ILE A 289 11.19 28.54 -21.51
CA ILE A 289 12.19 29.56 -21.25
C ILE A 289 12.68 30.07 -22.60
N GLU A 290 12.35 31.30 -22.95
CA GLU A 290 12.89 31.93 -24.16
C GLU A 290 14.22 32.60 -23.85
N TYR A 291 15.13 32.56 -24.81
CA TYR A 291 16.43 33.20 -24.68
C TYR A 291 16.78 34.04 -25.92
N ARG A 292 17.72 34.97 -25.76
CA ARG A 292 18.15 35.85 -26.86
C ARG A 292 18.87 35.03 -27.94
N ARG A 293 18.70 35.45 -29.20
CA ARG A 293 19.35 34.83 -30.38
C ARG A 293 20.87 34.78 -30.32
N ASP A 294 21.52 35.65 -29.54
CA ASP A 294 22.97 35.67 -29.36
C ASP A 294 23.47 34.75 -28.23
N ALA A 295 22.56 34.15 -27.47
CA ALA A 295 22.88 33.26 -26.36
C ALA A 295 22.78 31.78 -26.77
N ASN A 296 23.56 30.93 -26.10
CA ASN A 296 23.53 29.48 -26.32
C ASN A 296 22.58 28.80 -25.32
N GLY A 297 21.48 28.21 -25.83
CA GLY A 297 20.46 27.56 -25.02
C GLY A 297 20.99 26.41 -24.16
N HIS A 298 21.96 25.62 -24.65
CA HIS A 298 22.58 24.54 -23.87
C HIS A 298 23.41 25.07 -22.69
N VAL A 299 24.09 26.21 -22.84
CA VAL A 299 24.82 26.85 -21.74
C VAL A 299 23.85 27.35 -20.67
N ILE A 300 22.76 28.00 -21.08
CA ILE A 300 21.70 28.45 -20.17
C ILE A 300 21.09 27.26 -19.41
N LEU A 301 20.72 26.19 -20.13
CA LEU A 301 20.17 24.98 -19.52
C LEU A 301 21.11 24.36 -18.49
N ASN A 302 22.41 24.27 -18.79
CA ASN A 302 23.42 23.75 -17.85
C ASN A 302 23.57 24.65 -16.61
N GLN A 303 23.49 25.97 -16.76
CA GLN A 303 23.49 26.88 -15.62
C GLN A 303 22.22 26.72 -14.77
N LEU A 304 21.06 26.56 -15.40
CA LEU A 304 19.80 26.30 -14.71
C LEU A 304 19.84 24.99 -13.92
N TYR A 305 20.37 23.90 -14.48
CA TYR A 305 20.60 22.66 -13.72
C TYR A 305 21.52 22.85 -12.50
N LYS A 306 22.46 23.80 -12.55
CA LYS A 306 23.38 24.06 -11.45
C LYS A 306 22.79 24.94 -10.35
N PHE A 307 21.93 25.89 -10.72
CA PHE A 307 21.47 26.95 -9.82
C PHE A 307 20.02 26.80 -9.36
N THR A 308 19.24 25.88 -9.93
CA THR A 308 17.85 25.61 -9.56
C THR A 308 17.61 24.12 -9.35
N GLN A 309 16.41 23.76 -8.87
CA GLN A 309 16.00 22.36 -8.71
C GLN A 309 15.58 21.69 -10.04
N LEU A 310 15.94 22.26 -11.20
CA LEU A 310 15.87 21.53 -12.47
C LEU A 310 16.80 20.31 -12.47
N GLN A 311 17.80 20.29 -11.60
CA GLN A 311 18.51 19.08 -11.21
C GLN A 311 18.56 19.03 -9.69
N ASP A 312 18.12 17.92 -9.10
CA ASP A 312 18.13 17.72 -7.66
C ASP A 312 18.77 16.36 -7.31
N THR A 313 19.05 16.15 -6.03
CA THR A 313 19.61 14.90 -5.51
C THR A 313 18.61 14.21 -4.61
N PHE A 314 18.14 13.04 -5.05
CA PHE A 314 17.39 12.15 -4.18
C PHE A 314 18.35 11.39 -3.26
N ALA A 315 18.39 11.78 -1.98
CA ALA A 315 19.17 11.10 -0.95
C ALA A 315 18.43 9.86 -0.45
N VAL A 316 18.76 8.69 -1.00
CA VAL A 316 18.17 7.41 -0.62
C VAL A 316 18.63 7.02 0.78
N ASN A 317 17.65 6.67 1.62
CA ASN A 317 17.88 6.02 2.91
C ASN A 317 16.77 4.99 3.16
N MET A 318 17.08 3.72 2.89
CA MET A 318 16.14 2.60 2.97
C MET A 318 16.01 2.09 4.40
N LEU A 319 15.29 2.86 5.21
CA LEU A 319 15.01 2.56 6.62
C LEU A 319 13.54 2.14 6.78
N ALA A 320 13.31 0.95 7.31
CA ALA A 320 11.97 0.42 7.59
C ALA A 320 11.93 -0.31 8.95
N LEU A 321 10.73 -0.58 9.45
CA LEU A 321 10.52 -1.39 10.65
C LEU A 321 10.56 -2.87 10.28
N VAL A 322 11.45 -3.60 10.92
CA VAL A 322 11.53 -5.07 10.90
C VAL A 322 11.25 -5.54 12.31
N ASP A 323 10.16 -6.28 12.50
CA ASP A 323 9.70 -6.73 13.82
C ASP A 323 9.60 -5.59 14.85
N GLY A 324 9.10 -4.44 14.39
CA GLY A 324 8.98 -3.22 15.21
C GLY A 324 10.30 -2.47 15.48
N VAL A 325 11.43 -2.93 14.94
CA VAL A 325 12.75 -2.30 15.12
C VAL A 325 13.19 -1.61 13.83
N PRO A 326 13.62 -0.33 13.86
CA PRO A 326 14.10 0.36 12.67
C PRO A 326 15.43 -0.25 12.19
N ARG A 327 15.48 -0.67 10.92
CA ARG A 327 16.68 -1.22 10.28
C ARG A 327 16.93 -0.57 8.93
N THR A 328 18.20 -0.29 8.64
CA THR A 328 18.63 0.09 7.28
C THR A 328 18.81 -1.19 6.49
N LEU A 329 18.12 -1.29 5.35
CA LEU A 329 18.05 -2.50 4.53
C LEU A 329 18.59 -2.22 3.13
N ASN A 330 19.21 -3.21 2.53
CA ASN A 330 19.59 -3.18 1.12
C ASN A 330 18.43 -3.71 0.23
N LEU A 331 18.58 -3.68 -1.10
CA LEU A 331 17.51 -4.09 -2.02
C LEU A 331 17.08 -5.55 -1.81
N LYS A 332 18.06 -6.46 -1.71
CA LYS A 332 17.81 -7.89 -1.52
C LYS A 332 17.03 -8.14 -0.22
N GLN A 333 17.46 -7.54 0.89
CA GLN A 333 16.81 -7.70 2.19
C GLN A 333 15.36 -7.22 2.18
N LEU A 334 15.05 -6.10 1.51
CA LEU A 334 13.68 -5.63 1.36
C LEU A 334 12.79 -6.67 0.67
N LEU A 335 13.29 -7.28 -0.40
CA LEU A 335 12.59 -8.34 -1.13
C LEU A 335 12.48 -9.62 -0.30
N GLU A 336 13.52 -10.02 0.42
CA GLU A 336 13.49 -11.21 1.31
C GLU A 336 12.41 -11.07 2.40
N TYR A 337 12.32 -9.91 3.06
CA TYR A 337 11.28 -9.66 4.05
C TYR A 337 9.88 -9.65 3.44
N TYR A 338 9.74 -9.12 2.22
CA TYR A 338 8.47 -9.16 1.49
C TYR A 338 8.06 -10.60 1.15
N ILE A 339 9.00 -11.41 0.61
CA ILE A 339 8.76 -12.81 0.26
C ILE A 339 8.38 -13.62 1.50
N ALA A 340 9.11 -13.45 2.60
CA ALA A 340 8.80 -14.12 3.87
C ALA A 340 7.39 -13.80 4.36
N HIS A 341 6.97 -12.53 4.25
CA HIS A 341 5.59 -12.12 4.56
C HIS A 341 4.57 -12.79 3.63
N GLN A 342 4.83 -12.87 2.33
CA GLN A 342 3.91 -13.54 1.40
C GLN A 342 3.81 -15.05 1.66
N ILE A 343 4.90 -15.71 2.07
CA ILE A 343 4.89 -17.12 2.48
C ILE A 343 3.97 -17.31 3.68
N ASP A 344 4.10 -16.48 4.72
CA ASP A 344 3.23 -16.53 5.91
C ASP A 344 1.76 -16.30 5.54
N VAL A 345 1.45 -15.24 4.78
CA VAL A 345 0.10 -14.92 4.32
C VAL A 345 -0.53 -16.07 3.54
N ILE A 346 0.20 -16.68 2.60
CA ILE A 346 -0.30 -17.81 1.81
C ILE A 346 -0.47 -19.06 2.67
N THR A 347 0.44 -19.32 3.60
CA THR A 347 0.38 -20.47 4.50
C THR A 347 -0.86 -20.39 5.38
N ARG A 348 -1.05 -19.27 6.10
CA ARG A 348 -2.22 -19.02 6.95
C ARG A 348 -3.54 -19.06 6.17
N ARG A 349 -3.55 -18.55 4.93
CA ARG A 349 -4.70 -18.65 4.04
C ARG A 349 -5.04 -20.10 3.73
N THR A 350 -4.03 -20.90 3.36
CA THR A 350 -4.22 -22.32 3.04
C THR A 350 -4.67 -23.11 4.27
N GLU A 351 -4.12 -22.83 5.45
CA GLU A 351 -4.55 -23.43 6.72
C GLU A 351 -6.00 -23.05 7.06
N TYR A 352 -6.40 -21.80 6.85
CA TYR A 352 -7.78 -21.35 7.03
C TYR A 352 -8.74 -22.08 6.08
N ASP A 353 -8.40 -22.14 4.80
CA ASP A 353 -9.23 -22.80 3.78
C ASP A 353 -9.30 -24.32 4.05
N LEU A 354 -8.20 -24.96 4.50
CA LEU A 354 -8.16 -26.37 4.90
C LEU A 354 -9.04 -26.64 6.13
N ALA A 355 -8.92 -25.83 7.19
CA ALA A 355 -9.73 -26.00 8.39
C ALA A 355 -11.23 -25.84 8.10
N ARG A 356 -11.59 -24.92 7.19
CA ARG A 356 -12.96 -24.76 6.73
C ARG A 356 -13.43 -25.97 5.93
N ALA A 357 -12.62 -26.46 4.98
CA ALA A 357 -12.95 -27.63 4.17
C ALA A 357 -13.12 -28.88 5.04
N GLN A 358 -12.24 -29.14 6.00
CA GLN A 358 -12.34 -30.25 6.95
C GLN A 358 -13.58 -30.14 7.85
N HIS A 359 -13.91 -28.92 8.31
CA HIS A 359 -15.14 -28.71 9.07
C HIS A 359 -16.38 -28.99 8.22
N GLU A 360 -16.36 -28.57 6.96
CA GLU A 360 -17.45 -28.79 6.02
C GLU A 360 -17.60 -30.29 5.69
N GLU A 361 -16.51 -30.97 5.33
CA GLU A 361 -16.45 -32.42 5.11
C GLU A 361 -17.07 -33.17 6.30
N HIS A 362 -16.62 -32.85 7.52
CA HIS A 362 -17.12 -33.44 8.75
C HIS A 362 -18.64 -33.28 8.91
N ILE A 363 -19.21 -32.10 8.59
CA ILE A 363 -20.66 -31.89 8.63
C ILE A 363 -21.37 -32.69 7.53
N TYR A 364 -20.83 -32.75 6.32
CA TYR A 364 -21.44 -33.47 5.20
C TYR A 364 -21.39 -34.99 5.38
N GLU A 365 -20.37 -35.54 6.03
CA GLU A 365 -20.36 -36.95 6.46
C GLU A 365 -21.53 -37.26 7.40
N GLY A 366 -21.83 -36.34 8.32
CA GLY A 366 -23.00 -36.42 9.19
C GLY A 366 -24.31 -36.40 8.41
N PHE A 367 -24.44 -35.52 7.42
CA PHE A 367 -25.62 -35.49 6.54
C PHE A 367 -25.80 -36.77 5.72
N LYS A 368 -24.71 -37.29 5.16
CA LYS A 368 -24.73 -38.55 4.40
C LYS A 368 -25.25 -39.69 5.28
N LEU A 369 -24.69 -39.84 6.48
CA LEU A 369 -25.13 -40.84 7.45
C LEU A 369 -26.61 -40.66 7.83
N ALA A 370 -27.03 -39.41 8.07
CA ALA A 370 -28.41 -39.11 8.44
C ALA A 370 -29.40 -39.41 7.31
N ILE A 371 -29.05 -39.13 6.06
CA ILE A 371 -29.88 -39.42 4.88
C ILE A 371 -29.97 -40.93 4.63
N ASP A 372 -28.86 -41.65 4.77
CA ASP A 372 -28.83 -43.12 4.65
C ASP A 372 -29.72 -43.80 5.69
N ASN A 373 -29.96 -43.15 6.84
CA ASN A 373 -30.74 -43.67 7.98
C ASN A 373 -31.97 -42.80 8.31
N ILE A 374 -32.55 -42.13 7.31
CA ILE A 374 -33.48 -41.02 7.53
C ILE A 374 -34.71 -41.36 8.36
N ASP A 375 -35.32 -42.52 8.17
CA ASP A 375 -36.50 -42.94 8.93
C ASP A 375 -36.20 -43.04 10.43
N ARG A 376 -35.00 -43.53 10.76
CA ARG A 376 -34.56 -43.68 12.14
C ARG A 376 -34.24 -42.32 12.76
N VAL A 377 -33.54 -41.46 12.03
CA VAL A 377 -33.25 -40.08 12.45
C VAL A 377 -34.55 -39.32 12.73
N ILE A 378 -35.54 -39.40 11.84
CA ILE A 378 -36.85 -38.76 12.04
C ILE A 378 -37.57 -39.35 13.26
N SER A 379 -37.52 -40.66 13.47
CA SER A 379 -38.11 -41.31 14.64
C SER A 379 -37.51 -40.78 15.94
N ILE A 380 -36.19 -40.67 16.03
CA ILE A 380 -35.48 -40.15 17.22
C ILE A 380 -35.90 -38.72 17.48
N ILE A 381 -35.84 -37.85 16.46
CA ILE A 381 -36.22 -36.43 16.58
C ILE A 381 -37.67 -36.28 17.02
N ARG A 382 -38.62 -37.04 16.45
CA ARG A 382 -40.04 -36.98 16.82
C ARG A 382 -40.34 -37.50 18.22
N SER A 383 -39.56 -38.46 18.71
CA SER A 383 -39.73 -39.05 20.05
C SER A 383 -39.10 -38.22 21.17
N SER A 384 -38.18 -37.31 20.82
CA SER A 384 -37.49 -36.44 21.76
C SER A 384 -38.35 -35.25 22.18
N ARG A 385 -38.23 -34.81 23.44
CA ARG A 385 -39.01 -33.69 23.99
C ARG A 385 -38.35 -32.33 23.75
N SER A 386 -37.09 -32.32 23.33
CA SER A 386 -36.34 -31.09 23.02
C SER A 386 -35.24 -31.34 21.98
N ILE A 387 -34.74 -30.27 21.37
CA ILE A 387 -33.59 -30.29 20.45
C ILE A 387 -32.34 -30.87 21.15
N ALA A 388 -32.11 -30.50 22.40
CA ALA A 388 -30.96 -31.00 23.17
C ALA A 388 -31.03 -32.52 23.40
N GLU A 389 -32.22 -33.05 23.69
CA GLU A 389 -32.46 -34.48 23.86
C GLU A 389 -32.33 -35.25 22.54
N ALA A 390 -32.85 -34.69 21.44
CA ALA A 390 -32.67 -35.25 20.10
C ALA A 390 -31.19 -35.31 19.70
N LYS A 391 -30.44 -34.23 19.97
CA LYS A 391 -29.00 -34.17 19.69
C LYS A 391 -28.23 -35.24 20.47
N ALA A 392 -28.47 -35.35 21.78
CA ALA A 392 -27.83 -36.37 22.61
C ALA A 392 -28.14 -37.80 22.12
N SER A 393 -29.41 -38.06 21.74
CA SER A 393 -29.83 -39.37 21.23
C SER A 393 -29.17 -39.70 19.87
N LEU A 394 -29.05 -38.70 18.98
CA LEU A 394 -28.38 -38.88 17.68
C LEU A 394 -26.87 -39.11 17.84
N ILE A 395 -26.22 -38.41 18.78
CA ILE A 395 -24.81 -38.61 19.14
C ILE A 395 -24.60 -40.04 19.62
N ASP A 396 -25.41 -40.48 20.58
CA ASP A 396 -25.25 -41.81 21.20
C ASP A 396 -25.52 -42.94 20.20
N GLU A 397 -26.54 -42.81 19.35
CA GLU A 397 -26.95 -43.89 18.45
C GLU A 397 -26.06 -44.00 17.20
N PHE A 398 -25.66 -42.87 16.61
CA PHE A 398 -24.92 -42.84 15.35
C PHE A 398 -23.44 -42.48 15.53
N SER A 399 -22.96 -42.34 16.77
CA SER A 399 -21.60 -41.91 17.09
C SER A 399 -21.22 -40.57 16.44
N LEU A 400 -22.20 -39.67 16.31
CA LEU A 400 -22.01 -38.36 15.69
C LEU A 400 -21.32 -37.41 16.66
N SER A 401 -20.55 -36.47 16.13
CA SER A 401 -20.08 -35.33 16.92
C SER A 401 -21.24 -34.37 17.27
N ASP A 402 -21.00 -33.51 18.26
CA ASP A 402 -21.94 -32.45 18.63
C ASP A 402 -22.31 -31.54 17.45
N ALA A 403 -21.32 -31.17 16.64
CA ALA A 403 -21.51 -30.30 15.47
C ALA A 403 -22.34 -30.97 14.37
N GLN A 404 -22.06 -32.26 14.07
CA GLN A 404 -22.84 -33.02 13.10
C GLN A 404 -24.29 -33.20 13.57
N ALA A 405 -24.49 -33.61 14.82
CA ALA A 405 -25.82 -33.81 15.38
C ALA A 405 -26.62 -32.50 15.42
N GLN A 406 -25.98 -31.37 15.75
CA GLN A 406 -26.60 -30.04 15.65
C GLN A 406 -27.02 -29.73 14.21
N ALA A 407 -26.13 -29.91 13.24
CA ALA A 407 -26.42 -29.67 11.83
C ALA A 407 -27.58 -30.54 11.30
N ILE A 408 -27.66 -31.81 11.73
CA ILE A 408 -28.75 -32.73 11.36
C ILE A 408 -30.09 -32.27 11.94
N VAL A 409 -30.14 -31.80 13.18
CA VAL A 409 -31.39 -31.30 13.78
C VAL A 409 -31.84 -29.98 13.13
N ASP A 410 -30.89 -29.16 12.67
CA ASP A 410 -31.16 -27.91 11.96
C ASP A 410 -31.47 -28.12 10.45
N MET A 411 -31.41 -29.38 9.98
CA MET A 411 -31.62 -29.72 8.57
C MET A 411 -33.09 -29.45 8.15
N THR A 412 -33.27 -28.79 7.02
CA THR A 412 -34.60 -28.55 6.45
C THR A 412 -35.12 -29.78 5.70
N LEU A 413 -36.43 -30.04 5.75
CA LEU A 413 -37.06 -31.18 5.08
C LEU A 413 -36.78 -31.26 3.57
N GLY A 414 -36.54 -30.11 2.92
CA GLY A 414 -36.20 -30.04 1.49
C GLY A 414 -34.88 -30.75 1.14
N ARG A 415 -33.95 -30.89 2.09
CA ARG A 415 -32.67 -31.62 1.88
C ARG A 415 -32.84 -33.14 1.75
N LEU A 416 -34.04 -33.66 1.97
CA LEU A 416 -34.36 -35.09 1.85
C LEU A 416 -34.74 -35.51 0.43
N VAL A 417 -34.84 -34.56 -0.52
CA VAL A 417 -35.13 -34.86 -1.92
C VAL A 417 -33.95 -35.61 -2.54
N GLY A 418 -34.20 -36.64 -3.36
CA GLY A 418 -33.14 -37.49 -3.91
C GLY A 418 -32.02 -36.74 -4.67
N LEU A 419 -32.32 -35.60 -5.29
CA LEU A 419 -31.32 -34.73 -5.93
C LEU A 419 -30.37 -34.08 -4.92
N GLU A 420 -30.82 -33.79 -3.70
CA GLU A 420 -29.98 -33.20 -2.64
C GLU A 420 -29.02 -34.23 -2.04
N ARG A 421 -29.40 -35.52 -2.03
CA ARG A 421 -28.48 -36.61 -1.66
C ARG A 421 -27.30 -36.70 -2.62
N ILE A 422 -27.56 -36.66 -3.93
CA ILE A 422 -26.51 -36.68 -4.95
C ILE A 422 -25.58 -35.48 -4.78
N LYS A 423 -26.13 -34.27 -4.55
CA LYS A 423 -25.32 -33.07 -4.29
C LYS A 423 -24.42 -33.21 -3.06
N ILE A 424 -24.87 -33.88 -2.01
CA ILE A 424 -24.06 -34.13 -0.81
C ILE A 424 -22.88 -35.05 -1.13
N GLU A 425 -23.12 -36.11 -1.90
CA GLU A 425 -22.06 -37.05 -2.31
C GLU A 425 -21.08 -36.40 -3.30
N GLU A 426 -21.56 -35.61 -4.25
CA GLU A 426 -20.74 -34.82 -5.17
C GLU A 426 -19.88 -33.81 -4.42
N HIS A 427 -20.47 -33.06 -3.48
CA HIS A 427 -19.76 -32.06 -2.68
C HIS A 427 -18.68 -32.70 -1.79
N LEU A 428 -18.96 -33.86 -1.18
CA LEU A 428 -17.95 -34.62 -0.44
C LEU A 428 -16.80 -35.13 -1.32
N ALA A 429 -17.04 -35.37 -2.61
CA ALA A 429 -16.00 -35.77 -3.54
C ALA A 429 -15.18 -34.57 -4.08
N GLU A 430 -15.75 -33.36 -4.03
CA GLU A 430 -15.06 -32.11 -4.41
C GLU A 430 -14.17 -31.54 -3.31
N LEU A 431 -14.56 -31.71 -2.04
CA LEU A 431 -13.77 -31.38 -0.84
C LEU A 431 -12.53 -32.28 -0.73
#